data_AF-A0A292RAL2-F1
#
_entry.id   AF-A0A292RAL2-F1
#
_cell.length_a   1.000
_cell.length_b   1.000
_cell.length_c   1.000
_cell.angle_alpha   90.00
_cell.angle_beta   90.00
_cell.angle_gamma   90.00
#
_symmetry.space_group_name_H-M   'P 1'
#
loop_
_entity.id
_entity.type
_entity.pdbx_description
1 polymer ?
#
loop_
_entity_poly.entity_id
_entity_poly.type
_entity_poly.pdbx_seq_one_letter_code
_entity_poly.pdbx_strand_id
1 'polypeptide(L)'
;MSEEKVVSLGEKKKHLADEKHSHNEDNKKNDLVYCSFCGRPNTEVIKMIQGPGVNICSECTMIAVQYLILQDRMPSAEAQHILDAFWGKAR
;
A
#
# COMPACT_ATOMS: atom_id res chain seq x y z
N MET A 1 -8.76 6.46 19.09
CA MET A 1 -8.00 5.23 18.79
C MET A 1 -7.43 5.42 17.40
N SER A 2 -6.11 5.59 17.27
CA SER A 2 -5.50 5.85 15.96
C SER A 2 -5.44 4.51 15.21
N GLU A 3 -6.31 4.33 14.23
CA GLU A 3 -6.31 3.14 13.38
C GLU A 3 -4.95 3.00 12.70
N GLU A 4 -4.38 1.79 12.75
CA GLU A 4 -3.11 1.49 12.12
C GLU A 4 -3.26 1.60 10.59
N LYS A 5 -2.80 2.74 10.04
CA LYS A 5 -2.88 3.06 8.61
C LYS A 5 -1.87 2.30 7.75
N VAL A 6 -0.82 1.73 8.34
CA VAL A 6 0.26 1.04 7.63
C VAL A 6 0.28 -0.43 8.04
N VAL A 7 0.14 -1.34 7.08
CA VAL A 7 0.25 -2.78 7.30
C VAL A 7 1.57 -3.26 6.72
N SER A 8 2.42 -3.89 7.52
CA SER A 8 3.71 -4.45 7.07
C SER A 8 3.56 -5.93 6.69
N LEU A 9 3.97 -6.30 5.48
CA LEU A 9 4.01 -7.68 5.00
C LEU A 9 5.47 -8.18 4.97
N GLY A 10 5.75 -9.26 5.70
CA GLY A 10 7.05 -9.93 5.73
C GLY A 10 7.75 -9.91 7.10
N GLU A 11 8.61 -10.92 7.33
CA GLU A 11 9.40 -11.02 8.55
C GLU A 11 10.53 -9.98 8.56
N LYS A 12 10.64 -9.23 9.67
CA LYS A 12 11.64 -8.17 9.90
C LYS A 12 13.07 -8.68 9.64
N LYS A 13 13.67 -8.36 8.48
CA LYS A 13 15.13 -8.35 8.33
C LYS A 13 15.65 -6.93 8.59
N LYS A 14 16.46 -6.82 9.64
CA LYS A 14 17.10 -5.59 10.11
C LYS A 14 17.97 -4.95 9.00
N HIS A 15 17.79 -3.63 8.83
CA HIS A 15 18.69 -2.58 8.29
C HIS A 15 19.69 -2.92 7.16
N LEU A 16 19.67 -2.14 6.06
CA LEU A 16 20.75 -1.21 5.68
C LEU A 16 20.42 -0.43 4.36
N ALA A 17 20.44 0.91 4.51
CA ALA A 17 20.75 2.03 3.59
C ALA A 17 20.52 1.96 2.06
N ASP A 18 19.66 2.87 1.55
CA ASP A 18 19.88 3.91 0.51
C ASP A 18 18.46 4.44 0.12
N GLU A 19 18.06 5.71 0.16
CA GLU A 19 18.70 6.94 -0.32
C GLU A 19 18.33 8.19 0.52
N LYS A 20 19.19 9.22 0.41
CA LYS A 20 19.14 10.58 0.97
C LYS A 20 17.77 11.31 0.89
N HIS A 21 17.36 11.92 2.00
CA HIS A 21 16.98 13.35 2.06
C HIS A 21 17.04 13.91 3.51
N SER A 22 17.19 15.22 3.59
CA SER A 22 17.88 16.04 4.61
C SER A 22 17.08 16.34 5.90
N HIS A 23 17.84 16.54 6.99
CA HIS A 23 17.57 17.23 8.28
C HIS A 23 16.14 17.74 8.57
N ASN A 24 15.56 17.33 9.71
CA ASN A 24 15.65 18.11 10.97
C ASN A 24 15.09 17.34 12.18
N GLU A 25 15.58 17.70 13.37
CA GLU A 25 15.46 17.06 14.68
C GLU A 25 14.04 16.96 15.28
N ASP A 26 13.89 16.01 16.20
CA ASP A 26 13.05 16.03 17.41
C ASP A 26 11.53 16.28 17.31
N ASN A 27 10.77 15.18 17.17
CA ASN A 27 9.64 14.84 18.06
C ASN A 27 8.90 13.61 17.52
N LYS A 28 8.93 12.49 18.26
CA LYS A 28 7.93 11.41 18.21
C LYS A 28 7.44 11.06 16.78
N LYS A 29 8.38 10.81 15.87
CA LYS A 29 8.07 10.59 14.45
C LYS A 29 7.50 9.20 14.28
N ASN A 30 6.19 9.10 14.05
CA ASN A 30 5.67 8.01 13.24
C ASN A 30 6.41 8.12 11.91
N ASP A 31 7.30 7.18 11.60
CA ASP A 31 8.06 7.20 10.35
C ASP A 31 7.07 7.33 9.19
N LEU A 32 7.15 8.46 8.48
CA LEU A 32 6.30 8.71 7.31
C LEU A 32 6.69 7.70 6.24
N VAL A 33 5.74 6.87 5.84
CA VAL A 33 5.91 5.89 4.77
C VAL A 33 5.29 6.46 3.50
N TYR A 34 6.03 6.44 2.40
CA TYR A 34 5.59 6.97 1.12
C TYR A 34 5.22 5.84 0.16
N CYS A 35 4.14 6.02 -0.59
CA CYS A 35 3.76 5.11 -1.67
C CYS A 35 4.80 5.19 -2.79
N SER A 36 5.37 4.06 -3.19
CA SER A 36 6.36 3.97 -4.27
C SER A 36 5.79 4.29 -5.65
N PHE A 37 4.45 4.36 -5.79
CA PHE A 37 3.77 4.58 -7.06
C PHE A 37 3.30 6.03 -7.24
N CYS A 38 2.58 6.59 -6.26
CA CYS A 38 2.03 7.96 -6.34
C CYS A 38 2.81 9.00 -5.53
N GLY A 39 3.79 8.59 -4.71
CA GLY A 39 4.62 9.48 -3.90
C GLY A 39 3.94 10.09 -2.67
N ARG A 40 2.65 9.81 -2.42
CA ARG A 40 1.94 10.36 -1.25
C ARG A 40 2.33 9.66 0.06
N PRO A 41 2.38 10.40 1.19
CA PRO A 41 2.64 9.82 2.51
C PRO A 41 1.45 9.02 3.05
N ASN A 42 1.70 8.14 4.03
CA ASN A 42 0.68 7.35 4.72
C ASN A 42 -0.40 8.19 5.43
N THR A 43 -0.11 9.45 5.76
CA THR A 43 -1.06 10.39 6.35
C THR A 43 -2.17 10.81 5.38
N GLU A 44 -1.86 10.91 4.08
CA GLU A 44 -2.75 11.37 3.01
C GLU A 44 -3.53 10.24 2.31
N VAL A 45 -3.27 8.98 2.69
CA VAL A 45 -3.97 7.83 2.14
C VAL A 45 -4.79 7.12 3.21
N ILE A 46 -5.74 6.30 2.77
CA ILE A 46 -6.64 5.54 3.65
C ILE A 46 -5.85 4.40 4.33
N LYS A 47 -5.16 3.59 3.52
CA LYS A 47 -4.25 2.53 3.99
C LYS A 47 -3.00 2.45 3.11
N MET A 48 -1.91 2.00 3.73
CA MET A 48 -0.63 1.72 3.10
C MET A 48 -0.24 0.28 3.42
N ILE A 49 0.27 -0.44 2.42
CA ILE A 49 0.93 -1.73 2.59
C ILE A 49 2.42 -1.52 2.41
N GLN A 50 3.23 -1.89 3.40
CA GLN A 50 4.68 -1.83 3.36
C GLN A 50 5.24 -3.24 3.16
N GLY A 51 5.97 -3.44 2.07
CA GLY A 51 6.70 -4.67 1.77
C GLY A 51 8.21 -4.47 1.77
N PRO A 52 9.00 -5.52 1.47
CA PRO A 52 10.46 -5.40 1.35
C PRO A 52 10.84 -4.47 0.19
N GLY A 53 11.26 -3.24 0.51
CA GLY A 53 11.76 -2.26 -0.47
C GLY A 53 10.68 -1.55 -1.31
N VAL A 54 9.40 -1.80 -1.07
CA VAL A 54 8.30 -1.17 -1.83
C VAL A 54 7.08 -0.98 -0.95
N ASN A 55 6.39 0.15 -1.12
CA ASN A 55 5.14 0.44 -0.43
C ASN A 55 4.05 0.81 -1.43
N ILE A 56 2.82 0.36 -1.22
CA ILE A 56 1.68 0.65 -2.09
C ILE A 56 0.47 1.13 -1.26
N CYS A 57 -0.15 2.23 -1.69
CA CYS A 57 -1.36 2.73 -1.06
C CYS A 57 -2.63 2.10 -1.67
N SER A 58 -3.74 2.20 -0.95
CA SER A 58 -5.03 1.64 -1.35
C SER A 58 -5.51 2.08 -2.74
N GLU A 59 -5.30 3.34 -3.12
CA GLU A 59 -5.72 3.86 -4.43
C GLU A 59 -4.87 3.28 -5.57
N CYS A 60 -3.55 3.19 -5.40
CA CYS A 60 -2.66 2.58 -6.39
C CYS A 60 -2.98 1.08 -6.57
N THR A 61 -3.30 0.38 -5.48
CA THR A 61 -3.76 -1.02 -5.57
C THR A 61 -5.03 -1.13 -6.40
N MET A 62 -6.00 -0.23 -6.21
CA MET A 62 -7.25 -0.25 -6.97
C MET A 62 -7.05 0.00 -8.46
N ILE A 63 -6.18 0.95 -8.82
CA ILE A 63 -5.80 1.19 -10.23
C ILE A 63 -5.12 -0.05 -10.83
N ALA A 64 -4.19 -0.67 -10.08
CA ALA A 64 -3.52 -1.89 -10.52
C ALA A 64 -4.51 -3.04 -10.76
N VAL A 65 -5.43 -3.26 -9.82
CA VAL A 65 -6.51 -4.25 -9.95
C VAL A 65 -7.36 -3.97 -11.19
N GLN A 66 -7.80 -2.71 -11.37
CA GLN A 66 -8.59 -2.31 -12.54
C GLN A 66 -7.87 -2.63 -13.86
N TYR A 67 -6.58 -2.31 -13.95
CA TYR A 67 -5.77 -2.61 -15.14
C TYR A 67 -5.60 -4.11 -15.37
N LEU A 68 -5.32 -4.89 -14.31
CA LEU A 68 -5.16 -6.34 -14.39
C LEU A 68 -6.44 -7.03 -14.90
N ILE A 69 -7.61 -6.57 -14.45
CA ILE A 69 -8.92 -7.08 -14.89
C ILE A 69 -9.19 -6.71 -16.36
N LEU A 70 -8.90 -5.46 -16.77
CA LEU A 70 -9.19 -4.97 -18.13
C LEU A 70 -8.29 -5.56 -19.21
N GLN A 71 -7.17 -6.18 -18.86
CA GLN A 71 -6.20 -6.75 -19.82
C GLN A 71 -6.35 -8.27 -19.97
N ASP A 72 -7.51 -8.84 -19.64
CA ASP A 72 -7.83 -10.28 -19.77
C ASP A 72 -6.85 -11.24 -19.09
N ARG A 73 -6.04 -10.75 -18.13
CA ARG A 73 -5.39 -11.62 -17.15
C ARG A 73 -6.44 -11.99 -16.12
N MET A 74 -7.27 -12.97 -16.47
CA MET A 74 -8.30 -13.53 -15.59
C MET A 74 -7.70 -13.70 -14.18
N PRO A 75 -8.26 -13.02 -13.16
CA PRO A 75 -7.91 -13.29 -11.78
C PRO A 75 -8.13 -14.78 -11.51
N SER A 76 -7.33 -15.40 -10.64
CA SER A 76 -7.66 -16.75 -10.15
C SER A 76 -9.10 -16.75 -9.61
N ALA A 77 -9.78 -17.91 -9.61
CA ALA A 77 -11.15 -18.01 -9.09
C ALA A 77 -11.29 -17.42 -7.65
N GLU A 78 -10.24 -17.54 -6.84
CA GLU A 78 -10.14 -16.94 -5.50
C GLU A 78 -10.11 -15.40 -5.56
N ALA A 79 -9.31 -14.82 -6.45
CA ALA A 79 -9.25 -13.38 -6.63
C ALA A 79 -10.58 -12.84 -7.19
N GLN A 80 -11.21 -13.54 -8.14
CA GLN A 80 -12.54 -13.15 -8.66
C GLN A 80 -13.60 -13.14 -7.56
N HIS A 81 -13.63 -14.15 -6.69
CA HIS A 81 -14.57 -14.20 -5.56
C HIS A 81 -14.38 -13.03 -4.58
N ILE A 82 -13.13 -12.63 -4.35
CA ILE A 82 -12.81 -11.45 -3.53
C ILE A 82 -13.35 -10.18 -4.23
N LEU A 83 -13.10 -10.03 -5.53
CA LEU A 83 -13.59 -8.88 -6.31
C LEU A 83 -15.12 -8.80 -6.28
N ASP A 84 -15.82 -9.92 -6.46
CA ASP A 84 -17.29 -9.97 -6.42
C ASP A 84 -17.83 -9.61 -5.04
N ALA A 85 -17.14 -10.00 -3.96
CA ALA A 85 -17.54 -9.61 -2.61
C ALA A 85 -17.37 -8.10 -2.35
N PHE A 86 -16.38 -7.46 -2.98
CA PHE A 86 -16.11 -6.02 -2.84
C PHE A 86 -16.95 -5.14 -3.79
N TRP A 87 -17.14 -5.56 -5.04
CA TRP A 87 -17.82 -4.79 -6.11
C TRP A 87 -19.22 -5.30 -6.48
N GLY A 88 -19.59 -6.53 -6.12
CA GLY A 88 -20.90 -7.13 -6.44
C GLY A 88 -22.08 -6.62 -5.60
N LYS A 89 -21.83 -5.72 -4.63
CA LYS A 89 -22.87 -5.03 -3.85
C LYS A 89 -23.22 -3.64 -4.41
N ALA A 90 -23.16 -3.46 -5.71
CA ALA A 90 -23.84 -2.38 -6.41
C ALA A 90 -25.23 -2.87 -6.86
N ARG A 91 -26.15 -3.02 -5.91
CA ARG A 91 -27.59 -3.14 -6.19
C ARG A 91 -28.40 -2.53 -5.07
#